data_AF-A0AAP6LEN4-F1
#
_entry.id   AF-A0AAP6LEN4-F1
#
_cell.length_a   1.000
_cell.length_b   1.000
_cell.length_c   1.000
_cell.angle_alpha   90.00
_cell.angle_beta   90.00
_cell.angle_gamma   90.00
#
_symmetry.space_group_name_H-M   'P 1'
#
loop_
_entity.id
_entity.type
_entity.pdbx_description
1 polymer ?
#
loop_
_entity_poly.entity_id
_entity_poly.type
_entity_poly.pdbx_seq_one_letter_code
_entity_poly.pdbx_strand_id
1 'polypeptide(L)'
;MINHVPALVFMQQLKGTYCSADGLATLSVERVGYGQSIELRLEDKVQLAGVVGVSGNSVELFAQVGLPNVVRLTGQLRSQTELVFNGSDMSFGLSLASDGDTLTLVTSFKGRPGMSHVLQRV
;
A
#
# COMPACT_ATOMS: atom_id res chain seq x y z
N MET A 1 -20.01 20.06 2.02
CA MET A 1 -19.80 19.13 3.14
C MET A 1 -18.82 18.08 2.66
N ILE A 2 -17.56 18.11 3.11
CA ILE A 2 -16.59 17.05 2.76
C ILE A 2 -16.97 15.86 3.63
N ASN A 3 -17.50 14.80 3.01
CA ASN A 3 -17.76 13.55 3.72
C ASN A 3 -16.43 13.05 4.28
N HIS A 4 -16.36 12.84 5.59
CA HIS A 4 -15.19 12.28 6.25
C HIS A 4 -15.07 10.80 5.83
N VAL A 5 -14.19 10.51 4.87
CA VAL A 5 -13.92 9.15 4.37
C VAL A 5 -12.65 8.66 5.08
N PRO A 6 -12.74 7.77 6.10
CA PRO A 6 -11.60 7.44 6.96
C PRO A 6 -10.42 6.83 6.20
N ALA A 7 -10.70 5.95 5.23
CA ALA A 7 -9.65 5.35 4.41
C ALA A 7 -8.93 6.39 3.53
N LEU A 8 -9.62 7.48 3.15
CA LEU A 8 -9.02 8.56 2.38
C LEU A 8 -8.08 9.38 3.28
N VAL A 9 -8.47 9.62 4.53
CA VAL A 9 -7.62 10.30 5.52
C VAL A 9 -6.35 9.49 5.75
N PHE A 10 -6.47 8.17 6.00
CA PHE A 10 -5.32 7.28 6.15
C PHE A 10 -4.40 7.32 4.93
N MET A 11 -4.96 7.16 3.73
CA MET A 11 -4.15 7.18 2.51
C MET A 11 -3.48 8.55 2.29
N GLN A 12 -4.14 9.66 2.60
CA GLN A 12 -3.54 11.01 2.53
C GLN A 12 -2.39 11.17 3.53
N GLN A 13 -2.50 10.60 4.73
CA GLN A 13 -1.45 10.60 5.73
C GLN A 13 -0.25 9.74 5.31
N LEU A 14 -0.48 8.66 4.55
CA LEU A 14 0.57 7.84 3.96
C LEU A 14 1.35 8.54 2.85
N LYS A 15 0.96 9.73 2.37
CA LYS A 15 1.72 10.44 1.34
C LYS A 15 3.18 10.65 1.79
N GLY A 16 4.12 10.23 0.96
CA GLY A 16 5.54 10.34 1.22
C GLY A 16 6.31 9.16 0.64
N THR A 17 7.63 9.21 0.83
CA THR A 17 8.52 8.10 0.54
C THR A 17 9.00 7.51 1.85
N TYR A 18 9.03 6.18 1.92
CA TYR A 18 9.48 5.42 3.07
C TYR A 18 10.53 4.43 2.62
N CYS A 19 11.58 4.28 3.42
CA CYS A 19 12.68 3.37 3.12
C CYS A 19 13.00 2.52 4.36
N SER A 20 13.34 1.25 4.17
CA SER A 20 13.91 0.42 5.23
C SER A 20 15.33 0.87 5.57
N ALA A 21 15.77 0.60 6.80
CA ALA A 21 17.11 0.99 7.26
C ALA A 21 18.25 0.36 6.46
N ASP A 22 18.01 -0.81 5.86
CA ASP A 22 18.94 -1.52 4.97
C ASP A 22 18.84 -1.08 3.50
N GLY A 23 17.91 -0.18 3.16
CA GLY A 23 17.67 0.29 1.79
C GLY A 23 17.03 -0.74 0.85
N LEU A 24 16.67 -1.92 1.34
CA LEU A 24 16.16 -3.01 0.49
C LEU A 24 14.68 -2.87 0.14
N ALA A 25 13.91 -2.10 0.91
CA ALA A 25 12.49 -1.88 0.67
C ALA A 25 12.18 -0.38 0.63
N THR A 26 11.46 0.04 -0.41
CA THR A 26 11.00 1.42 -0.56
C THR A 26 9.55 1.45 -0.93
N LEU A 27 8.76 2.25 -0.23
CA LEU A 27 7.37 2.54 -0.57
C LEU A 27 7.23 4.04 -0.86
N SER A 28 6.73 4.37 -2.05
CA SER A 28 6.37 5.73 -2.42
C SER A 28 4.87 5.83 -2.59
N VAL A 29 4.27 6.82 -1.92
CA VAL A 29 2.85 7.15 -2.06
C VAL A 29 2.75 8.62 -2.45
N GLU A 30 2.24 8.86 -3.65
CA GLU A 30 2.14 10.21 -4.21
C GLU A 30 0.71 10.55 -4.58
N ARG A 31 0.42 11.86 -4.69
CA ARG A 31 -0.88 12.32 -5.15
C ARG A 31 -0.85 12.41 -6.68
N VAL A 32 -1.82 11.79 -7.34
CA VAL A 32 -1.98 11.85 -8.80
C VAL A 32 -3.41 12.28 -9.12
N GLY A 33 -3.58 13.54 -9.51
CA GLY A 33 -4.89 14.16 -9.72
C GLY A 33 -5.76 14.11 -8.45
N TYR A 34 -6.89 13.41 -8.54
CA TYR A 34 -7.83 13.19 -7.43
C TYR A 34 -7.57 11.90 -6.64
N GLY A 35 -6.65 11.06 -7.09
CA GLY A 35 -6.28 9.81 -6.44
C GLY A 35 -4.86 9.82 -5.90
N GLN A 36 -4.35 8.63 -5.63
CA GLN A 36 -2.98 8.41 -5.18
C GLN A 36 -2.33 7.29 -5.97
N SER A 37 -1.05 7.44 -6.28
CA SER A 37 -0.23 6.35 -6.77
C SER A 37 0.51 5.72 -5.60
N ILE A 38 0.78 4.42 -5.73
CA ILE A 38 1.60 3.65 -4.81
C ILE A 38 2.63 2.87 -5.63
N GLU A 39 3.89 2.92 -5.23
CA GLU A 39 4.99 2.14 -5.79
C GLU A 39 5.75 1.46 -4.65
N LEU A 40 5.81 0.14 -4.67
CA LEU A 40 6.63 -0.68 -3.79
C LEU A 40 7.80 -1.25 -4.58
N ARG A 41 9.01 -0.98 -4.11
CA ARG A 41 10.26 -1.54 -4.62
C ARG A 41 10.88 -2.44 -3.57
N LEU A 42 11.34 -3.61 -3.98
CA LEU A 42 12.19 -4.50 -3.20
C LEU A 42 13.45 -4.79 -4.01
N GLU A 43 14.63 -4.64 -3.40
CA GLU A 43 15.94 -4.86 -4.04
C GLU A 43 16.05 -4.13 -5.40
N ASP A 44 15.72 -2.83 -5.42
CA ASP A 44 15.67 -1.95 -6.59
C ASP A 44 14.67 -2.32 -7.70
N LYS A 45 13.87 -3.37 -7.54
CA LYS A 45 12.85 -3.79 -8.50
C LYS A 45 11.46 -3.36 -8.05
N VAL A 46 10.70 -2.76 -8.96
CA VAL A 46 9.27 -2.47 -8.75
C VAL A 46 8.52 -3.79 -8.63
N GLN A 47 8.00 -4.06 -7.44
CA GLN A 47 7.19 -5.26 -7.15
C GLN A 47 5.72 -4.97 -7.32
N LEU A 48 5.29 -3.76 -6.98
CA LEU A 48 3.91 -3.31 -7.11
C LEU A 48 3.91 -1.84 -7.51
N ALA A 49 3.15 -1.48 -8.54
CA ALA A 49 2.88 -0.09 -8.87
C ALA A 49 1.43 0.07 -9.33
N GLY A 50 0.73 1.06 -8.80
CA GLY A 50 -0.69 1.20 -9.10
C GLY A 50 -1.32 2.50 -8.62
N VAL A 51 -2.62 2.61 -8.90
CA VAL A 51 -3.45 3.74 -8.47
C VAL A 51 -4.50 3.29 -7.48
N VAL A 52 -4.75 4.16 -6.50
CA VAL A 52 -5.65 3.92 -5.38
C VAL A 52 -6.92 4.77 -5.53
N GLY A 53 -8.07 4.11 -5.46
CA GLY A 53 -9.39 4.70 -5.27
C GLY A 53 -9.91 4.40 -3.87
N VAL A 54 -10.74 5.30 -3.32
CA VAL A 54 -11.29 5.13 -1.97
C VAL A 54 -12.80 5.35 -1.96
N SER A 55 -13.52 4.48 -1.26
CA SER A 55 -14.96 4.58 -1.01
C SER A 55 -15.30 4.14 0.42
N GLY A 56 -15.60 5.10 1.31
CA GLY A 56 -15.88 4.83 2.72
C GLY A 56 -14.65 4.27 3.47
N ASN A 57 -14.75 3.02 3.93
CA ASN A 57 -13.64 2.27 4.54
C ASN A 57 -12.94 1.32 3.56
N SER A 58 -13.44 1.24 2.33
CA SER A 58 -12.89 0.40 1.29
C SER A 58 -11.89 1.19 0.45
N VAL A 59 -10.82 0.51 0.09
CA VAL A 59 -9.78 1.01 -0.79
C VAL A 59 -9.67 0.05 -1.96
N GLU A 60 -9.55 0.56 -3.18
CA GLU A 60 -9.29 -0.25 -4.35
C GLU A 60 -7.96 0.14 -4.94
N LEU A 61 -7.11 -0.84 -5.19
CA LEU A 61 -5.81 -0.65 -5.80
C LEU A 61 -5.76 -1.42 -7.11
N PHE A 62 -5.62 -0.70 -8.21
CA PHE A 62 -5.35 -1.25 -9.52
C PHE A 62 -3.86 -1.18 -9.77
N ALA A 63 -3.18 -2.33 -9.73
CA ALA A 63 -1.73 -2.39 -9.72
C ALA A 63 -1.17 -3.42 -10.70
N GLN A 64 0.01 -3.14 -11.21
CA GLN A 64 0.89 -4.13 -11.82
C GLN A 64 1.71 -4.79 -10.71
N VAL A 65 1.74 -6.13 -10.66
CA VAL A 65 2.49 -6.90 -9.64
C VAL A 65 3.46 -7.85 -10.33
N GLY A 66 4.64 -7.36 -10.72
CA GLY A 66 5.69 -8.15 -11.38
C GLY A 66 5.27 -8.88 -12.68
N LEU A 67 4.09 -8.56 -13.22
CA LEU A 67 3.45 -9.21 -14.36
C LEU A 67 2.90 -8.14 -15.31
N PRO A 68 2.73 -8.43 -16.61
CA PRO A 68 2.20 -7.49 -17.58
C PRO A 68 0.70 -7.15 -17.37
N ASN A 69 0.03 -7.82 -16.43
CA ASN A 69 -1.38 -7.65 -16.16
C ASN A 69 -1.62 -6.69 -14.98
N VAL A 70 -2.68 -5.90 -15.09
CA VAL A 70 -3.22 -5.12 -13.97
C VAL A 70 -4.11 -6.03 -13.13
N VAL A 71 -3.83 -6.13 -11.84
CA VAL A 71 -4.66 -6.82 -10.86
C VAL A 71 -5.41 -5.82 -10.00
N ARG A 72 -6.61 -6.20 -9.56
CA ARG A 72 -7.39 -5.45 -8.58
C ARG A 72 -7.13 -6.04 -7.20
N LEU A 73 -6.73 -5.19 -6.28
CA LEU A 73 -6.62 -5.52 -4.86
C LEU A 73 -7.70 -4.75 -4.10
N THR A 74 -8.46 -5.45 -3.26
CA THR A 74 -9.47 -4.84 -2.41
C THR A 74 -8.89 -4.66 -1.02
N GLY A 75 -8.77 -3.40 -0.62
CA GLY A 75 -8.30 -2.95 0.68
C GLY A 75 -9.43 -2.62 1.63
N GLN A 76 -9.22 -2.89 2.91
CA GLN A 76 -10.11 -2.46 3.98
C GLN A 76 -9.29 -1.84 5.11
N LEU A 77 -9.71 -0.65 5.52
CA LEU A 77 -9.16 -0.01 6.71
C LEU A 77 -9.61 -0.81 7.94
N ARG A 78 -8.67 -1.48 8.61
CA ARG A 78 -8.94 -2.32 9.80
C ARG A 78 -8.96 -1.50 11.08
N SER A 79 -8.11 -0.48 11.15
CA SER A 79 -8.02 0.46 12.26
C SER A 79 -7.65 1.84 11.72
N GLN A 80 -7.57 2.86 12.57
CA GLN A 80 -7.11 4.19 12.15
C GLN A 80 -5.67 4.20 11.59
N THR A 81 -4.91 3.12 11.83
CA THR A 81 -3.49 3.01 11.50
C THR A 81 -3.15 1.81 10.64
N GLU A 82 -4.12 0.96 10.28
CA GLU A 82 -3.86 -0.28 9.54
C GLU A 82 -4.81 -0.43 8.34
N LEU A 83 -4.21 -0.61 7.16
CA LEU A 83 -4.89 -0.91 5.91
C LEU A 83 -4.40 -2.23 5.34
N VAL A 84 -5.34 -3.13 5.03
CA VAL A 84 -5.02 -4.47 4.49
C VAL A 84 -5.69 -4.67 3.16
N PHE A 85 -4.90 -5.01 2.14
CA PHE A 85 -5.30 -5.40 0.80
C PHE A 85 -5.24 -6.91 0.62
N ASN A 86 -6.26 -7.45 -0.04
CA ASN A 86 -6.29 -8.83 -0.52
C ASN A 86 -6.55 -8.83 -2.02
N GLY A 87 -5.76 -9.61 -2.76
CA GLY A 87 -6.04 -9.90 -4.16
C GLY A 87 -7.23 -10.84 -4.30
N SER A 88 -8.23 -10.44 -5.08
CA SER A 88 -9.37 -11.30 -5.41
C SER A 88 -8.95 -12.44 -6.34
N ASP A 89 -8.12 -12.11 -7.33
CA ASP A 89 -7.79 -13.00 -8.45
C ASP A 89 -6.38 -13.59 -8.33
N MET A 90 -5.65 -13.23 -7.27
CA MET A 90 -4.30 -13.65 -6.99
C MET A 90 -4.11 -13.75 -5.47
N SER A 91 -3.47 -14.81 -4.99
CA SER A 91 -3.10 -14.96 -3.58
C SER A 91 -1.97 -14.00 -3.19
N PHE A 92 -2.24 -12.69 -3.25
CA PHE A 92 -1.36 -11.62 -2.83
C PHE A 92 -2.04 -10.83 -1.71
N GLY A 93 -1.31 -10.64 -0.61
CA GLY A 93 -1.72 -9.79 0.49
C GLY A 93 -0.73 -8.67 0.69
N LEU A 94 -1.23 -7.48 1.00
CA LEU A 94 -0.43 -6.31 1.37
C LEU A 94 -1.05 -5.68 2.62
N SER A 95 -0.28 -5.53 3.69
CA SER A 95 -0.68 -4.77 4.87
C SER A 95 0.26 -3.58 5.05
N LEU A 96 -0.35 -2.43 5.36
CA LEU A 96 0.31 -1.18 5.67
C LEU A 96 -0.16 -0.74 7.06
N ALA A 97 0.74 -0.75 8.05
CA ALA A 97 0.46 -0.31 9.40
C ALA A 97 1.34 0.89 9.77
N SER A 98 0.76 2.08 9.95
CA SER A 98 1.47 3.31 10.26
C SER A 98 1.59 3.52 11.77
N ASP A 99 2.78 3.90 12.24
CA ASP A 99 3.03 4.33 13.61
C ASP A 99 3.98 5.54 13.60
N GLY A 100 3.40 6.74 13.69
CA GLY A 100 4.12 8.00 13.53
C GLY A 100 4.78 8.10 12.15
N ASP A 101 6.11 8.28 12.14
CA ASP A 101 6.92 8.35 10.92
C ASP A 101 7.38 6.97 10.41
N THR A 102 6.96 5.90 11.09
CA THR A 102 7.26 4.51 10.76
C THR A 102 6.08 3.85 10.06
N LEU A 103 6.38 2.96 9.12
CA LEU A 103 5.40 2.17 8.40
C LEU A 103 5.84 0.72 8.37
N THR A 104 5.06 -0.16 8.95
CA THR A 104 5.24 -1.61 8.81
C THR A 104 4.54 -2.07 7.54
N LEU A 105 5.34 -2.57 6.59
CA LEU A 105 4.90 -3.16 5.35
C LEU A 105 4.95 -4.68 5.47
N VAL A 106 3.85 -5.37 5.22
CA VAL A 106 3.82 -6.84 5.13
C VAL A 106 3.27 -7.25 3.78
N THR A 107 4.03 -8.02 3.01
CA THR A 107 3.57 -8.61 1.74
C THR A 107 3.54 -10.13 1.85
N SER A 108 2.48 -10.77 1.37
CA SER A 108 2.36 -12.22 1.31
C SER A 108 2.00 -12.67 -0.11
N PHE A 109 2.54 -13.81 -0.54
CA PHE A 109 2.28 -14.36 -1.87
C PHE A 109 2.13 -15.88 -1.83
N LYS A 110 1.06 -16.41 -2.42
CA LYS A 110 0.78 -17.85 -2.58
C LYS A 110 0.96 -18.66 -1.29
N GLY A 111 0.53 -18.12 -0.14
CA GLY A 111 0.61 -18.80 1.15
C GLY A 111 2.03 -18.92 1.73
N ARG A 112 3.03 -18.26 1.15
CA ARG A 112 4.36 -18.15 1.75
C ARG A 112 4.32 -17.19 2.96
N PRO A 113 5.19 -17.38 3.96
CA PRO A 113 5.35 -16.44 5.06
C PRO A 113 5.54 -15.03 4.50
N GLY A 114 4.79 -14.07 5.04
CA GLY A 114 4.89 -12.69 4.58
C GLY A 114 6.28 -12.12 4.86
N MET A 115 6.86 -11.40 3.88
CA MET A 115 8.00 -10.54 4.14
C MET A 115 7.50 -9.30 4.86
N SER A 116 8.15 -8.95 5.97
CA SER A 116 7.85 -7.78 6.79
C SER A 116 9.03 -6.83 6.76
N HIS A 117 8.76 -5.57 6.44
CA HIS A 117 9.73 -4.49 6.46
C HIS A 117 9.23 -3.35 7.33
N VAL A 118 10.11 -2.83 8.18
CA VAL A 118 9.87 -1.57 8.88
C VAL A 118 10.50 -0.47 8.05
N LEU A 119 9.67 0.46 7.59
CA LEU A 119 10.06 1.57 6.74
C LEU A 119 9.98 2.87 7.54
N GLN A 120 10.92 3.78 7.32
CA GLN A 120 10.92 5.11 7.91
C GLN A 120 10.71 6.14 6.80
N ARG A 121 9.92 7.17 7.10
CA ARG A 121 9.72 8.29 6.18
C ARG A 121 11.05 9.01 5.94
N VAL A 122 11.33 9.34 4.68
CA VAL A 122 12.54 10.04 4.21
C VAL A 122 12.20 11.44 3.70
#